data_AF-A0A7X8QRU7-F1
#
_entry.id   AF-A0A7X8QRU7-F1
#
_cell.length_a   1.000
_cell.length_b   1.000
_cell.length_c   1.000
_cell.angle_alpha   90.00
_cell.angle_beta   90.00
_cell.angle_gamma   90.00
#
_symmetry.space_group_name_H-M   'P 1'
#
loop_
_entity.id
_entity.type
_entity.pdbx_description
1 polymer ?
#
loop_
_entity_poly.entity_id
_entity_poly.type
_entity_poly.pdbx_seq_one_letter_code
_entity_poly.pdbx_strand_id
1 'polypeptide(L)'
;MLTNPVLIAVLVMSALCLLKVNVLIAILISALVGGAMAGMSLGDTMSTLIGGMGGSAETALSYILLGALAVAIGHTGVADVLVRKIGRVIENKKTMFVLLIAGIACFSQNLIPVHIAFIPILIPPLLGLMNKLRIDRRAVA
;
A
#
# COMPACT_ATOMS: atom_id res chain seq x y z
N MET A 1 -27.13 -8.52 -25.09
CA MET A 1 -25.70 -8.35 -24.71
C MET A 1 -25.40 -6.97 -24.13
N LEU A 2 -26.00 -5.88 -24.62
CA LEU A 2 -25.81 -4.53 -24.05
C LEU A 2 -26.40 -4.31 -22.65
N THR A 3 -27.38 -5.12 -22.23
CA THR A 3 -27.99 -5.08 -20.89
C THR A 3 -27.29 -6.00 -19.88
N ASN A 4 -26.02 -6.36 -20.10
CA ASN A 4 -25.31 -7.15 -19.10
C ASN A 4 -25.05 -6.28 -17.86
N PRO A 5 -25.58 -6.65 -16.67
CA PRO A 5 -25.40 -5.87 -15.45
C PRO A 5 -23.93 -5.58 -15.12
N VAL A 6 -23.03 -6.51 -15.47
CA VAL A 6 -21.59 -6.38 -15.26
C VAL A 6 -20.99 -5.28 -16.14
N LEU A 7 -21.36 -5.23 -17.43
CA LEU A 7 -20.85 -4.20 -18.35
C LEU A 7 -21.29 -2.80 -17.91
N ILE A 8 -22.54 -2.68 -17.43
CA ILE A 8 -23.08 -1.40 -16.97
C ILE A 8 -22.39 -0.96 -15.68
N ALA A 9 -22.16 -1.88 -14.73
CA ALA A 9 -21.40 -1.59 -13.52
C ALA A 9 -19.97 -1.07 -13.83
N VAL A 10 -19.25 -1.69 -14.77
CA VAL A 10 -17.89 -1.25 -15.16
C VAL A 10 -17.91 0.12 -15.85
N LEU A 11 -18.91 0.39 -16.70
CA LEU A 11 -19.07 1.69 -17.35
C LEU A 11 -19.37 2.79 -16.33
N VAL A 12 -20.28 2.53 -15.38
CA VAL A 12 -20.61 3.46 -14.29
C VAL A 12 -19.38 3.75 -13.45
N MET A 13 -18.61 2.73 -13.08
CA MET A 13 -17.36 2.89 -12.32
C MET A 13 -16.37 3.77 -13.06
N SER A 14 -16.16 3.49 -14.35
CA SER A 14 -15.20 4.21 -15.19
C SER A 14 -15.63 5.68 -15.36
N ALA A 15 -16.91 5.94 -15.58
CA ALA A 15 -17.44 7.30 -15.69
C ALA A 15 -17.29 8.08 -14.36
N LEU A 16 -17.60 7.46 -13.22
CA LEU A 16 -17.42 8.07 -11.89
C LEU A 16 -15.94 8.40 -11.61
N CYS A 17 -15.02 7.49 -11.95
CA CYS A 17 -13.59 7.73 -11.82
C CYS A 17 -13.10 8.88 -12.73
N LEU A 18 -13.62 8.99 -13.96
CA LEU A 18 -13.31 10.10 -14.87
C LEU A 18 -13.85 11.44 -14.37
N LEU A 19 -14.97 11.43 -13.65
CA LEU A 19 -15.53 12.61 -12.98
C LEU A 19 -14.79 12.97 -11.67
N LYS A 20 -13.61 12.39 -11.42
CA LYS A 20 -12.78 12.60 -10.22
C LYS A 20 -13.47 12.23 -8.89
N VAL A 21 -14.45 11.31 -8.93
CA VAL A 21 -15.00 10.71 -7.71
C VAL A 21 -13.97 9.76 -7.10
N ASN A 22 -13.91 9.68 -5.77
CA ASN A 22 -13.04 8.73 -5.09
C ASN A 22 -13.36 7.29 -5.55
N VAL A 23 -12.31 6.55 -5.93
CA VAL A 23 -12.40 5.18 -6.44
C VAL A 23 -13.22 4.27 -5.51
N LEU A 24 -13.08 4.40 -4.19
CA LEU A 24 -13.86 3.61 -3.23
C LEU A 24 -15.37 3.86 -3.37
N ILE A 25 -15.76 5.12 -3.52
CA ILE A 25 -17.16 5.52 -3.72
C ILE A 25 -17.65 5.05 -5.08
N ALA A 26 -16.81 5.15 -6.12
CA ALA A 26 -17.13 4.69 -7.46
C ALA A 26 -17.43 3.18 -7.49
N ILE A 27 -16.61 2.36 -6.81
CA ILE A 27 -16.83 0.91 -6.72
C ILE A 27 -18.13 0.58 -5.98
N LEU A 28 -18.41 1.25 -4.85
CA LEU A 28 -19.65 1.07 -4.08
C LEU A 28 -20.90 1.39 -4.91
N ILE A 29 -20.94 2.55 -5.55
CA ILE A 29 -22.08 2.98 -6.39
C ILE A 29 -22.25 2.00 -7.56
N SER A 30 -21.16 1.59 -8.19
CA SER A 30 -21.20 0.68 -9.34
C SER A 30 -21.67 -0.72 -8.96
N ALA A 31 -21.28 -1.22 -7.79
CA ALA A 31 -21.77 -2.48 -7.24
C ALA A 31 -23.28 -2.43 -6.96
N LEU A 32 -23.77 -1.32 -6.40
CA LEU A 32 -25.20 -1.11 -6.16
C LEU A 32 -26.00 -1.05 -7.46
N VAL A 33 -25.51 -0.33 -8.47
CA VAL A 33 -26.15 -0.27 -9.80
C VAL A 33 -26.13 -1.64 -10.47
N GLY A 34 -25.01 -2.36 -10.40
CA GLY A 34 -24.88 -3.73 -10.93
C GLY A 34 -25.84 -4.72 -10.27
N GLY A 35 -25.94 -4.68 -8.93
CA GLY A 35 -26.87 -5.53 -8.17
C GLY A 35 -28.33 -5.23 -8.45
N ALA A 36 -28.69 -3.93 -8.54
CA ALA A 36 -30.04 -3.51 -8.91
C ALA A 36 -30.43 -3.99 -10.32
N MET A 37 -29.50 -3.92 -11.28
CA MET A 37 -29.72 -4.41 -12.65
C MET A 37 -29.74 -5.94 -12.75
N ALA A 38 -29.10 -6.63 -11.82
CA ALA A 38 -29.16 -8.08 -11.68
C ALA A 38 -30.45 -8.58 -10.96
N GLY A 39 -31.31 -7.66 -10.51
CA GLY A 39 -32.54 -7.99 -9.78
C GLY A 39 -32.30 -8.46 -8.35
N MET A 40 -31.12 -8.19 -7.78
CA MET A 40 -30.76 -8.57 -6.43
C MET A 40 -31.35 -7.60 -5.41
N SER A 41 -31.71 -8.08 -4.22
CA SER A 41 -32.06 -7.20 -3.11
C SER A 41 -30.84 -6.39 -2.66
N LEU A 42 -31.05 -5.31 -1.93
CA LEU A 42 -29.95 -4.51 -1.37
C LEU A 42 -29.07 -5.36 -0.44
N GLY A 43 -29.68 -6.25 0.34
CA GLY A 43 -28.97 -7.18 1.23
C GLY A 43 -28.10 -8.17 0.45
N ASP A 44 -28.63 -8.77 -0.61
CA ASP A 44 -27.91 -9.73 -1.43
C ASP A 44 -26.78 -9.07 -2.24
N THR A 45 -26.99 -7.83 -2.68
CA THR A 45 -25.96 -7.04 -3.37
C THR A 45 -24.79 -6.77 -2.43
N MET A 46 -25.07 -6.39 -1.18
CA MET A 46 -24.04 -6.15 -0.18
C MET A 46 -23.33 -7.44 0.24
N SER A 47 -24.05 -8.55 0.44
CA SER A 47 -23.43 -9.84 0.79
C SER A 47 -22.54 -10.36 -0.34
N THR A 48 -22.93 -10.15 -1.60
CA THR A 48 -22.14 -10.54 -2.78
C THR A 48 -20.94 -9.62 -2.98
N LEU A 49 -21.07 -8.32 -2.73
CA LEU A 49 -19.95 -7.38 -2.75
C LEU A 49 -18.90 -7.77 -1.70
N ILE A 50 -19.33 -7.99 -0.45
CA ILE A 50 -18.44 -8.39 0.65
C ILE A 50 -17.84 -9.77 0.39
N GLY A 51 -18.64 -10.74 -0.07
CA GLY A 51 -18.17 -12.07 -0.44
C GLY A 51 -17.18 -12.04 -1.60
N GLY A 52 -17.39 -11.16 -2.58
CA GLY A 52 -16.47 -10.94 -3.70
C GLY A 52 -15.15 -10.28 -3.31
N MET A 53 -15.10 -9.57 -2.18
CA MET A 53 -13.86 -9.01 -1.64
C MET A 53 -12.97 -10.05 -0.95
N GLY A 54 -13.51 -11.20 -0.52
CA GLY A 54 -12.76 -12.34 0.01
C GLY A 54 -11.59 -11.97 0.95
N GLY A 55 -10.42 -12.60 0.74
CA GLY A 55 -9.19 -12.29 1.47
C GLY A 55 -8.50 -10.96 1.06
N SER A 56 -9.01 -10.28 0.03
CA SER A 56 -8.50 -8.97 -0.38
C SER A 56 -8.92 -7.85 0.57
N ALA A 57 -10.04 -8.00 1.29
CA ALA A 57 -10.47 -7.05 2.31
C ALA A 57 -9.52 -7.04 3.52
N GLU A 58 -9.15 -8.23 4.01
CA GLU A 58 -8.23 -8.39 5.15
C GLU A 58 -6.83 -7.87 4.82
N THR A 59 -6.33 -8.16 3.61
CA THR A 59 -5.05 -7.62 3.13
C THR A 59 -5.09 -6.11 2.95
N ALA A 60 -6.19 -5.54 2.42
CA ALA A 60 -6.36 -4.10 2.32
C ALA A 60 -6.37 -3.41 3.70
N LEU A 61 -7.10 -3.96 4.68
CA LEU A 61 -7.09 -3.46 6.06
C LEU A 61 -5.69 -3.54 6.68
N SER A 62 -4.97 -4.63 6.44
CA SER A 62 -3.58 -4.79 6.89
C SER A 62 -2.69 -3.69 6.31
N TYR A 63 -2.86 -3.32 5.03
CA TYR A 63 -2.11 -2.21 4.42
C TYR A 63 -2.48 -0.85 4.97
N ILE A 64 -3.75 -0.60 5.28
CA ILE A 64 -4.18 0.63 5.93
C ILE A 64 -3.53 0.77 7.31
N LEU A 65 -3.58 -0.29 8.13
CA LEU A 65 -2.99 -0.31 9.47
C LEU A 65 -1.47 -0.11 9.44
N LEU A 66 -0.82 -0.70 8.44
CA LEU A 66 0.62 -0.60 8.25
C LEU A 66 1.06 0.79 7.76
N GLY A 67 0.24 1.44 6.93
CA GLY A 67 0.41 2.84 6.58
C GLY A 67 0.25 3.75 7.81
N ALA A 68 -0.75 3.47 8.66
CA ALA A 68 -0.93 4.17 9.94
C ALA A 68 0.26 3.97 10.88
N LEU A 69 0.80 2.74 10.95
CA LEU A 69 2.02 2.42 11.71
C LEU A 69 3.23 3.19 11.16
N ALA A 70 3.42 3.24 9.85
CA ALA A 70 4.51 3.98 9.22
C ALA A 70 4.47 5.48 9.57
N VAL A 71 3.27 6.08 9.54
CA VAL A 71 3.04 7.47 9.98
C VAL A 71 3.37 7.64 11.46
N ALA A 72 2.89 6.74 12.33
CA ALA A 72 3.17 6.79 13.76
C ALA A 72 4.68 6.66 14.08
N ILE A 73 5.41 5.79 13.37
CA ILE A 73 6.88 5.66 13.50
C ILE A 73 7.58 6.95 13.05
N GLY A 74 7.11 7.57 11.97
CA GLY A 74 7.62 8.86 11.50
C GLY A 74 7.43 9.99 12.51
N HIS A 75 6.30 10.02 13.23
CA HIS A 75 6.01 11.03 14.24
C HIS A 75 6.70 10.78 15.60
N THR A 76 7.02 9.53 15.95
CA THR A 76 7.64 9.19 17.25
C THR A 76 9.15 9.44 17.31
N GLY A 77 9.82 9.74 16.18
CA GLY A 77 11.26 9.98 16.14
C GLY A 77 12.13 8.74 16.39
N VAL A 78 11.53 7.57 16.62
CA VAL A 78 12.21 6.28 16.77
C VAL A 78 13.03 5.98 15.51
N ALA A 79 12.46 6.29 14.35
CA ALA A 79 13.10 6.29 13.04
C ALA A 79 14.46 7.03 13.04
N ASP A 80 14.50 8.27 13.54
CA ASP A 80 15.73 9.08 13.60
C ASP A 80 16.78 8.52 14.55
N VAL A 81 16.35 7.97 15.70
CA VAL A 81 17.27 7.34 16.66
C VAL A 81 17.92 6.10 16.05
N LEU A 82 17.14 5.28 15.35
CA LEU A 82 17.61 4.08 14.65
C LEU A 82 18.68 4.46 13.61
N VAL A 83 18.39 5.51 12.84
CA VAL A 83 19.27 6.04 11.79
C VAL A 83 20.58 6.58 12.36
N ARG A 84 20.54 7.30 13.48
CA ARG A 84 21.77 7.79 14.16
C ARG A 84 22.62 6.66 14.71
N LYS A 85 22.02 5.55 15.13
CA LYS A 85 22.73 4.37 15.63
C LYS A 85 23.39 3.61 14.49
N ILE A 86 22.65 3.38 13.41
CA ILE A 86 23.16 2.77 12.17
C ILE A 86 24.27 3.62 11.54
N GLY A 87 24.09 4.94 11.48
CA GLY A 87 25.08 5.87 10.94
C GLY A 87 26.39 5.91 11.72
N ARG A 88 26.37 5.65 13.04
CA ARG A 88 27.58 5.50 13.86
C ARG A 88 28.31 4.18 13.60
N VAL A 89 27.58 3.11 13.34
CA VAL A 89 28.17 1.79 13.03
C VAL A 89 28.75 1.77 11.60
N ILE A 90 28.20 2.60 10.70
CA ILE A 90 28.54 2.63 9.27
C ILE A 90 29.35 3.90 8.94
N GLU A 91 30.30 4.26 9.79
CA GLU A 91 31.21 5.37 9.50
C GLU A 91 31.96 5.11 8.18
N ASN A 92 31.75 6.01 7.20
CA ASN A 92 32.48 6.16 5.94
C ASN A 92 32.44 5.03 4.88
N LYS A 93 31.80 3.89 5.10
CA LYS A 93 31.71 2.82 4.08
C LYS A 93 30.35 2.81 3.36
N LYS A 94 30.19 3.69 2.36
CA LYS A 94 28.98 3.75 1.49
C LYS A 94 28.59 2.37 0.94
N THR A 95 29.57 1.57 0.53
CA THR A 95 29.38 0.21 0.00
C THR A 95 28.80 -0.74 1.05
N MET A 96 29.20 -0.62 2.32
CA MET A 96 28.71 -1.48 3.40
C MET A 96 27.28 -1.11 3.80
N PHE A 97 26.91 0.17 3.72
CA PHE A 97 25.53 0.63 3.92
C PHE A 97 24.56 0.01 2.90
N VAL A 98 24.92 0.06 1.62
CA VAL A 98 24.11 -0.49 0.53
C VAL A 98 24.01 -2.01 0.64
N LEU A 99 25.12 -2.70 0.97
CA LEU A 99 25.14 -4.16 1.12
C LEU A 99 24.33 -4.63 2.33
N LEU A 100 24.31 -3.84 3.40
CA LEU A 100 23.49 -4.10 4.60
C LEU A 100 21.99 -3.91 4.31
N ILE A 101 21.61 -2.85 3.59
CA ILE A 101 20.22 -2.66 3.15
C ILE A 101 19.80 -3.77 2.19
N ALA A 102 20.65 -4.14 1.22
CA ALA A 102 20.40 -5.22 0.28
C ALA A 102 20.23 -6.58 1.00
N GLY A 103 21.05 -6.85 2.01
CA GLY A 103 20.91 -8.05 2.85
C GLY A 103 19.59 -8.09 3.62
N ILE A 104 19.20 -6.98 4.25
CA ILE A 104 17.91 -6.87 4.96
C ILE A 104 16.74 -6.98 3.97
N ALA A 105 16.84 -6.39 2.78
CA ALA A 105 15.82 -6.46 1.74
C ALA A 105 15.63 -7.88 1.21
N CYS A 106 16.73 -8.60 0.92
CA CYS A 106 16.68 -10.02 0.51
C CYS A 106 16.07 -10.90 1.61
N PHE A 107 16.39 -10.64 2.88
CA PHE A 107 15.78 -11.38 4.00
C PHE A 107 14.29 -11.05 4.17
N SER A 108 13.90 -9.80 3.93
CA SER A 108 12.51 -9.34 3.99
C SER A 108 11.63 -9.91 2.86
N GLN A 109 12.22 -10.38 1.77
CA GLN A 109 11.49 -11.06 0.70
C GLN A 109 11.20 -12.53 1.02
N ASN A 110 11.95 -13.17 1.93
CA ASN A 110 11.91 -14.62 2.11
C ASN A 110 11.33 -15.10 3.46
N LEU A 111 11.44 -14.32 4.55
CA LEU A 111 11.11 -14.83 5.89
C LEU A 111 9.67 -14.51 6.35
N ILE A 112 9.11 -13.39 5.89
CA ILE A 112 7.73 -12.94 6.16
C ILE A 112 7.31 -12.07 4.97
N PRO A 113 6.09 -12.14 4.41
CA PRO A 113 5.65 -11.30 3.30
C PRO A 113 5.42 -9.82 3.74
N VAL A 114 6.49 -9.17 4.22
CA VAL A 114 6.55 -7.78 4.70
C VAL A 114 7.04 -6.86 3.58
N HIS A 115 7.39 -7.40 2.41
CA HIS A 115 7.96 -6.62 1.30
C HIS A 115 7.11 -5.38 0.91
N ILE A 116 5.77 -5.45 0.96
CA ILE A 116 4.88 -4.31 0.65
C ILE A 116 4.91 -3.25 1.77
N ALA A 117 5.18 -3.67 3.00
CA ALA A 117 5.28 -2.82 4.18
C ALA A 117 6.63 -2.16 4.40
N PHE A 118 7.66 -2.82 3.88
CA PHE A 118 9.04 -2.47 4.10
C PHE A 118 9.37 -1.09 3.52
N ILE A 119 8.83 -0.79 2.34
CA ILE A 119 9.05 0.48 1.63
C ILE A 119 8.55 1.69 2.45
N PRO A 120 7.26 1.78 2.85
CA PRO A 120 6.77 2.93 3.61
C PRO A 120 7.35 3.04 5.02
N ILE A 121 7.81 1.96 5.65
CA ILE A 121 8.37 2.00 7.01
C ILE A 121 9.87 2.32 7.01
N LEU A 122 10.64 1.74 6.07
CA LEU A 122 12.10 1.80 6.09
C LEU A 122 12.66 2.99 5.32
N ILE A 123 12.03 3.38 4.20
CA ILE A 123 12.55 4.47 3.36
C ILE A 123 12.50 5.83 4.08
N PRO A 124 11.41 6.24 4.76
CA PRO A 124 11.36 7.55 5.42
C PRO A 124 12.49 7.81 6.44
N PRO A 125 12.83 6.89 7.38
CA PRO A 125 13.96 7.08 8.28
C PRO A 125 15.30 7.22 7.54
N LEU A 126 15.54 6.36 6.54
CA LEU A 126 16.85 6.23 5.92
C LEU A 126 17.19 7.40 4.98
N LEU A 127 16.20 8.18 4.53
CA LEU A 127 16.42 9.35 3.68
C LEU A 127 17.40 10.36 4.29
N GLY A 128 17.35 10.60 5.61
CA GLY A 128 18.29 11.49 6.29
C GLY A 128 19.74 10.99 6.26
N LEU A 129 19.93 9.66 6.31
CA LEU A 129 21.24 9.02 6.26
C LEU A 129 21.81 8.98 4.84
N MET A 130 20.95 8.66 3.87
CA MET A 130 21.28 8.67 2.44
C MET A 130 21.75 10.06 1.99
N ASN A 131 21.11 11.12 2.48
CA ASN A 131 21.51 12.50 2.20
C ASN A 131 22.90 12.83 2.79
N LYS A 132 23.19 12.40 4.03
CA LYS A 132 24.54 12.54 4.63
C LYS A 132 25.61 11.75 3.87
N LEU A 133 25.26 10.59 3.34
CA LEU A 133 26.17 9.71 2.58
C LEU A 133 26.24 10.08 1.09
N ARG A 134 25.50 11.09 0.60
CA ARG A 134 25.34 11.41 -0.83
C ARG A 134 25.02 10.16 -1.68
N ILE A 135 24.08 9.36 -1.21
CA ILE A 135 23.54 8.22 -1.96
C ILE A 135 22.20 8.67 -2.56
N ASP A 136 22.09 8.56 -3.87
CA ASP A 136 20.90 8.95 -4.61
C ASP A 136 19.71 8.04 -4.26
N ARG A 137 18.55 8.62 -3.97
CA ARG A 137 17.32 7.87 -3.60
C ARG A 137 16.90 6.84 -4.66
N ARG A 138 17.32 7.08 -5.92
CA ARG A 138 17.05 6.24 -7.09
C ARG A 138 17.90 4.97 -7.16
N ALA A 139 19.04 4.92 -6.47
CA ALA A 139 19.96 3.78 -6.52
C ALA A 139 19.64 2.69 -5.49
N VAL A 140 18.71 2.95 -4.57
CA VAL A 140 18.33 2.06 -3.45
C VAL A 140 16.89 1.53 -3.60
N ALA A 141 16.09 2.13 -4.50
CA ALA A 141 14.72 1.69 -4.81
C ALA A 141 14.71 0.55 -5.84
#